data_AF-A0A2E2QEV0-F1
#
_entry.id   AF-A0A2E2QEV0-F1
#
_cell.length_a   1.000
_cell.length_b   1.000
_cell.length_c   1.000
_cell.angle_alpha   90.00
_cell.angle_beta   90.00
_cell.angle_gamma   90.00
#
_symmetry.space_group_name_H-M   'P 1'
#
loop_
_entity.id
_entity.type
_entity.pdbx_description
1 polymer ?
#
loop_
_entity_poly.entity_id
_entity_poly.type
_entity_poly.pdbx_seq_one_letter_code
_entity_poly.pdbx_strand_id
1 'polypeptide(L)'
;MLAKLYFLLRSFYYALLYSFVRKEVDVVFYYPHHFNRVEGENYFFKNLVKACQEKGLSYLLLEEPDYNSNMKRSHKAISFDFIFVLLMFLRKFCFKKLSFSDKEFKIVSYLKIFFFKSLNAKNVITISQSKIHFLKAFFPKSKLFDLQHGIIHSKNQNYISNNNASKNITDNNVNFLLFGHKYYDILSKSDKSGYYKENVHVIGGTSYNIKTNHSFFNKEVVVTLQITADHSKEENKLILTELYDIINNNQEFFVKHDINFYIKHHPRYNHEVSIQKLLDFDFVFLTDKSIT
;
A
#
# COMPACT_ATOMS: atom_id res chain seq x y z
N MET A 1 11.37 22.02 7.58
CA MET A 1 12.70 21.53 8.03
C MET A 1 12.65 20.95 9.45
N LEU A 2 12.13 21.69 10.44
CA LEU A 2 12.01 21.25 11.85
C LEU A 2 11.25 19.92 12.04
N ALA A 3 10.11 19.74 11.37
CA ALA A 3 9.33 18.49 11.48
C ALA A 3 10.12 17.26 10.98
N LYS A 4 10.85 17.36 9.86
CA LYS A 4 11.66 16.26 9.32
C LYS A 4 12.80 15.89 10.29
N LEU A 5 13.45 16.89 10.89
CA LEU A 5 14.48 16.67 11.91
C LEU A 5 13.91 16.00 13.18
N TYR A 6 12.72 16.41 13.61
CA TYR A 6 12.02 15.77 14.75
C TYR A 6 11.82 14.27 14.53
N PHE A 7 11.31 13.86 13.36
CA PHE A 7 11.13 12.44 13.05
C PHE A 7 12.45 11.67 12.96
N LEU A 8 13.48 12.28 12.39
CA LEU A 8 14.82 11.69 12.34
C LEU A 8 15.38 11.43 13.75
N LEU A 9 15.30 12.41 14.64
CA LEU A 9 15.77 12.30 16.03
C LEU A 9 14.94 11.28 16.83
N ARG A 10 13.60 11.29 16.65
CA ARG A 10 12.72 10.30 17.28
C ARG A 10 13.03 8.88 16.80
N SER A 11 13.28 8.70 15.50
CA SER A 11 13.70 7.42 14.90
C SER A 11 15.02 6.94 15.49
N PHE A 12 16.01 7.83 15.62
CA PHE A 12 17.29 7.53 16.24
C PHE A 12 17.15 7.15 17.72
N TYR A 13 16.33 7.88 18.49
CA TYR A 13 16.04 7.56 19.88
C TYR A 13 15.47 6.15 20.03
N TYR A 14 14.46 5.76 19.23
CA TYR A 14 13.91 4.40 19.29
C TYR A 14 14.92 3.34 18.83
N ALA A 15 15.75 3.66 17.84
CA ALA A 15 16.80 2.75 17.37
C ALA A 15 17.81 2.43 18.48
N LEU A 16 18.22 3.45 19.25
CA LEU A 16 19.06 3.29 20.44
C LEU A 16 18.32 2.58 21.57
N LEU A 17 17.10 3.01 21.90
CA LEU A 17 16.30 2.44 22.98
C LEU A 17 16.20 0.92 22.83
N TYR A 18 15.84 0.44 21.64
CA TYR A 18 15.69 -0.99 21.37
C TYR A 18 17.00 -1.72 21.04
N SER A 19 18.14 -1.03 21.04
CA SER A 19 19.44 -1.70 21.16
C SER A 19 19.66 -2.22 22.58
N PHE A 20 19.31 -1.43 23.58
CA PHE A 20 19.62 -1.71 24.99
C PHE A 20 18.44 -2.34 25.75
N VAL A 21 17.21 -2.01 25.37
CA VAL A 21 15.99 -2.53 26.03
C VAL A 21 15.39 -3.64 25.18
N ARG A 22 15.27 -4.83 25.77
CA ARG A 22 14.60 -5.97 25.11
C ARG A 22 13.13 -5.67 24.92
N LYS A 23 12.68 -5.76 23.66
CA LYS A 23 11.29 -5.57 23.27
C LYS A 23 10.87 -6.76 22.41
N GLU A 24 9.94 -7.53 22.93
CA GLU A 24 9.28 -8.60 22.17
C GLU A 24 7.84 -8.18 21.90
N VAL A 25 7.42 -8.33 20.65
CA VAL A 25 6.04 -8.02 20.25
C VAL A 25 5.43 -9.14 19.43
N ASP A 26 4.12 -9.27 19.48
CA ASP A 26 3.40 -10.26 18.68
C ASP A 26 3.36 -9.85 17.21
N VAL A 27 3.19 -8.56 16.92
CA VAL A 27 3.06 -8.04 15.56
C VAL A 27 3.85 -6.75 15.33
N VAL A 28 4.65 -6.69 14.28
CA VAL A 28 5.19 -5.44 13.73
C VAL A 28 4.45 -5.12 12.44
N PHE A 29 3.84 -3.95 12.36
CA PHE A 29 3.29 -3.41 11.13
C PHE A 29 4.30 -2.45 10.51
N TYR A 30 4.63 -2.64 9.24
CA TYR A 30 5.51 -1.79 8.47
C TYR A 30 4.77 -1.22 7.26
N TYR A 31 4.82 0.09 7.05
CA TYR A 31 4.19 0.70 5.88
C TYR A 31 4.91 1.96 5.39
N PRO A 32 4.92 2.20 4.06
CA PRO A 32 5.28 3.48 3.48
C PRO A 32 4.32 4.61 3.85
N HIS A 33 4.86 5.80 4.10
CA HIS A 33 4.08 6.99 4.43
C HIS A 33 2.99 7.33 3.42
N HIS A 34 3.22 7.13 2.11
CA HIS A 34 2.22 7.39 1.07
C HIS A 34 0.97 6.49 1.15
N PHE A 35 0.97 5.46 2.01
CA PHE A 35 -0.24 4.69 2.33
C PHE A 35 -1.06 5.26 3.50
N ASN A 36 -0.59 6.32 4.16
CA ASN A 36 -1.41 7.07 5.11
C ASN A 36 -2.50 7.79 4.32
N ARG A 37 -3.77 7.53 4.61
CA ARG A 37 -4.90 8.07 3.84
C ARG A 37 -5.87 8.92 4.65
N VAL A 38 -5.92 8.73 5.97
CA VAL A 38 -6.88 9.41 6.86
C VAL A 38 -6.13 9.94 8.07
N GLU A 39 -6.00 11.26 8.19
CA GLU A 39 -5.35 11.94 9.33
C GLU A 39 -3.94 11.44 9.68
N GLY A 40 -3.19 10.96 8.68
CA GLY A 40 -1.86 10.40 8.87
C GLY A 40 -1.83 8.97 9.39
N GLU A 41 -2.95 8.25 9.35
CA GLU A 41 -3.04 6.82 9.65
C GLU A 41 -3.16 5.98 8.38
N ASN A 42 -2.58 4.78 8.43
CA ASN A 42 -2.73 3.76 7.40
C ASN A 42 -4.06 3.03 7.57
N TYR A 43 -5.02 3.33 6.70
CA TYR A 43 -6.37 2.78 6.74
C TYR A 43 -6.40 1.24 6.58
N PHE A 44 -5.47 0.67 5.79
CA PHE A 44 -5.43 -0.77 5.55
C PHE A 44 -5.10 -1.56 6.82
N PHE A 45 -4.29 -0.99 7.71
CA PHE A 45 -3.92 -1.63 8.98
C PHE A 45 -4.92 -1.38 10.12
N LYS A 46 -5.88 -0.47 9.96
CA LYS A 46 -6.82 -0.08 11.03
C LYS A 46 -7.51 -1.28 11.68
N ASN A 47 -8.09 -2.16 10.86
CA ASN A 47 -8.82 -3.34 11.38
C ASN A 47 -7.88 -4.37 12.02
N LEU A 48 -6.67 -4.55 11.48
CA LEU A 48 -5.68 -5.48 12.04
C LEU A 48 -5.13 -4.98 13.38
N VAL A 49 -4.86 -3.68 13.49
CA VAL A 49 -4.44 -3.03 14.75
C VAL A 49 -5.55 -3.14 15.79
N LYS A 50 -6.81 -2.89 15.40
CA LYS A 50 -7.97 -3.06 16.28
C LYS A 50 -8.09 -4.51 16.77
N ALA A 51 -7.93 -5.49 15.88
CA ALA A 51 -7.94 -6.90 16.27
C ALA A 51 -6.81 -7.24 17.25
N CYS A 52 -5.62 -6.65 17.11
CA CYS A 52 -4.54 -6.80 18.09
C CYS A 52 -4.95 -6.25 19.47
N GLN A 53 -5.54 -5.06 19.50
CA GLN A 53 -6.02 -4.43 20.74
C GLN A 53 -7.09 -5.28 21.44
N GLU A 54 -8.09 -5.74 20.70
CA GLU A 54 -9.19 -6.56 21.22
C GLU A 54 -8.72 -7.93 21.76
N LYS A 55 -7.64 -8.46 21.20
CA LYS A 55 -7.05 -9.75 21.61
C LYS A 55 -5.90 -9.60 22.61
N GLY A 56 -5.59 -8.39 23.07
CA GLY A 56 -4.48 -8.13 23.97
C GLY A 56 -3.10 -8.45 23.39
N LEU A 57 -2.97 -8.44 22.06
CA LEU A 57 -1.71 -8.70 21.36
C LEU A 57 -0.85 -7.44 21.34
N SER A 58 0.41 -7.59 21.69
CA SER A 58 1.38 -6.51 21.64
C SER A 58 1.79 -6.20 20.20
N TYR A 59 1.82 -4.92 19.84
CA TYR A 59 2.17 -4.51 18.48
C TYR A 59 3.04 -3.25 18.41
N LEU A 60 3.72 -3.08 17.28
CA LEU A 60 4.46 -1.86 16.91
C LEU A 60 4.09 -1.43 15.50
N LEU A 61 4.02 -0.11 15.30
CA LEU A 61 3.81 0.52 13.99
C LEU A 61 5.12 1.18 13.56
N LEU A 62 5.62 0.83 12.38
CA LEU A 62 6.81 1.42 11.76
C LEU A 62 6.40 2.13 10.46
N GLU A 63 6.67 3.43 10.37
CA GLU A 63 6.32 4.25 9.20
C GLU A 63 7.59 4.64 8.43
N GLU A 64 7.74 4.16 7.19
CA GLU A 64 8.80 4.57 6.27
C GLU A 64 8.54 6.00 5.78
N PRO A 65 9.56 6.89 5.82
CA PRO A 65 9.38 8.27 5.38
C PRO A 65 9.11 8.37 3.88
N ASP A 66 8.36 9.40 3.51
CA ASP A 66 8.31 9.93 2.15
C ASP A 66 8.66 11.42 2.22
N TYR A 67 9.85 11.78 1.72
CA TYR A 67 10.33 13.16 1.80
C TYR A 67 9.73 14.08 0.76
N ASN A 68 9.02 13.52 -0.22
CA ASN A 68 8.38 14.25 -1.33
C ASN A 68 6.89 14.51 -1.06
N SER A 69 6.30 13.80 -0.10
CA SER A 69 4.91 13.99 0.29
C SER A 69 4.73 15.08 1.36
N ASN A 70 3.63 15.82 1.26
CA ASN A 70 3.15 16.78 2.27
C ASN A 70 2.09 16.17 3.20
N MET A 71 1.84 14.86 3.12
CA MET A 71 0.82 14.21 3.94
C MET A 71 1.21 14.16 5.42
N LYS A 72 0.20 14.10 6.29
CA LYS A 72 0.42 14.02 7.75
C LYS A 72 1.04 12.68 8.11
N ARG A 73 2.04 12.69 9.00
CA ARG A 73 2.68 11.48 9.54
C ARG A 73 1.93 10.97 10.75
N SER A 74 1.99 9.66 11.00
CA SER A 74 1.37 9.08 12.18
C SER A 74 2.13 9.46 13.45
N HIS A 75 1.42 9.96 14.46
CA HIS A 75 1.99 10.15 15.79
C HIS A 75 2.14 8.83 16.57
N LYS A 76 1.30 7.83 16.24
CA LYS A 76 1.28 6.50 16.85
C LYS A 76 2.41 5.61 16.34
N ALA A 77 2.89 5.84 15.12
CA ALA A 77 3.99 5.08 14.54
C ALA A 77 5.36 5.59 14.98
N ILE A 78 6.29 4.64 15.10
CA ILE A 78 7.71 4.92 15.16
C ILE A 78 8.16 5.23 13.74
N SER A 79 8.70 6.44 13.56
CA SER A 79 9.28 6.85 12.29
C SER A 79 10.52 6.00 11.98
N PHE A 80 10.66 5.61 10.72
CA PHE A 80 11.76 4.79 10.22
C PHE A 80 12.88 5.64 9.57
N ASP A 81 12.88 6.95 9.77
CA ASP A 81 13.71 7.91 9.03
C ASP A 81 15.21 7.68 9.20
N PHE A 82 15.67 7.46 10.43
CA PHE A 82 17.09 7.25 10.72
C PHE A 82 17.59 5.98 10.04
N ILE A 83 16.86 4.87 10.19
CA ILE A 83 17.20 3.62 9.52
C ILE A 83 17.12 3.79 8.01
N PHE A 84 16.11 4.47 7.49
CA PHE A 84 15.96 4.70 6.05
C PHE A 84 17.15 5.48 5.46
N VAL A 85 17.57 6.59 6.09
CA VAL A 85 18.73 7.37 5.65
C VAL A 85 20.01 6.54 5.72
N LEU A 86 20.20 5.80 6.82
CA LEU A 86 21.35 4.92 7.00
C LEU A 86 21.37 3.80 5.95
N LEU A 87 20.22 3.19 5.65
CA LEU A 87 20.06 2.21 4.58
C LEU A 87 20.44 2.79 3.22
N MET A 88 19.94 3.98 2.88
CA MET A 88 20.28 4.64 1.62
C MET A 88 21.79 4.92 1.52
N PHE A 89 22.40 5.40 2.60
CA PHE A 89 23.83 5.65 2.66
C PHE A 89 24.63 4.35 2.45
N LEU A 90 24.35 3.32 3.24
CA LEU A 90 25.05 2.03 3.15
C LEU A 90 24.85 1.36 1.79
N ARG A 91 23.66 1.46 1.18
CA ARG A 91 23.41 0.90 -0.16
C ARG A 91 24.23 1.58 -1.26
N LYS A 92 24.42 2.90 -1.13
CA LYS A 92 25.11 3.74 -2.13
C LYS A 92 26.63 3.62 -2.01
N PHE A 93 27.15 3.60 -0.78
CA PHE A 93 28.59 3.69 -0.53
C PHE A 93 29.23 2.35 -0.16
N CYS A 94 28.47 1.38 0.35
CA CYS A 94 28.97 0.07 0.74
C CYS A 94 28.44 -1.04 -0.21
N PHE A 95 29.15 -2.16 -0.27
CA PHE A 95 28.68 -3.42 -0.88
C PHE A 95 28.25 -3.34 -2.37
N LYS A 96 28.90 -2.50 -3.18
CA LYS A 96 28.54 -2.26 -4.59
C LYS A 96 28.51 -3.51 -5.48
N LYS A 97 29.33 -4.53 -5.15
CA LYS A 97 29.47 -5.78 -5.93
C LYS A 97 28.46 -6.87 -5.58
N LEU A 98 27.59 -6.65 -4.60
CA LEU A 98 26.59 -7.65 -4.17
C LEU A 98 25.27 -7.48 -4.91
N SER A 99 24.51 -8.58 -5.03
CA SER A 99 23.11 -8.54 -5.46
C SER A 99 22.29 -7.68 -4.50
N PHE A 100 21.10 -7.23 -4.93
CA PHE A 100 20.24 -6.42 -4.08
C PHE A 100 19.88 -7.14 -2.78
N SER A 101 19.47 -8.42 -2.86
CA SER A 101 19.14 -9.22 -1.68
C SER A 101 20.33 -9.35 -0.73
N ASP A 102 21.49 -9.79 -1.23
CA ASP A 102 22.69 -9.98 -0.39
C ASP A 102 23.14 -8.67 0.27
N LYS A 103 22.99 -7.56 -0.44
CA LYS A 103 23.26 -6.22 0.09
C LYS A 103 22.31 -5.90 1.25
N GLU A 104 21.02 -6.18 1.14
CA GLU A 104 20.06 -5.98 2.24
C GLU A 104 20.43 -6.82 3.46
N PHE A 105 20.66 -8.13 3.28
CA PHE A 105 21.02 -9.03 4.38
C PHE A 105 22.29 -8.55 5.10
N LYS A 106 23.31 -8.16 4.34
CA LYS A 106 24.58 -7.67 4.90
C LYS A 106 24.43 -6.34 5.62
N ILE A 107 23.66 -5.39 5.06
CA ILE A 107 23.40 -4.12 5.74
C ILE A 107 22.66 -4.38 7.06
N VAL A 108 21.65 -5.24 7.04
CA VAL A 108 20.89 -5.59 8.24
C VAL A 108 21.76 -6.27 9.29
N SER A 109 22.69 -7.15 8.92
CA SER A 109 23.61 -7.75 9.90
C SER A 109 24.43 -6.68 10.62
N TYR A 110 24.87 -5.63 9.94
CA TYR A 110 25.53 -4.49 10.60
C TYR A 110 24.55 -3.66 11.44
N LEU A 111 23.35 -3.39 10.92
CA LEU A 111 22.35 -2.63 11.66
C LEU A 111 22.00 -3.32 12.98
N LYS A 112 21.78 -4.64 13.01
CA LYS A 112 21.44 -5.35 14.26
C LYS A 112 22.59 -5.42 15.27
N ILE A 113 23.83 -5.12 14.87
CA ILE A 113 24.95 -4.98 15.82
C ILE A 113 24.79 -3.69 16.64
N PHE A 114 24.40 -2.59 16.00
CA PHE A 114 24.38 -1.25 16.61
C PHE A 114 22.98 -0.77 17.03
N PHE A 115 21.94 -1.16 16.29
CA PHE A 115 20.57 -0.65 16.37
C PHE A 115 19.56 -1.79 16.44
N PHE A 116 18.54 -1.67 17.29
CA PHE A 116 17.42 -2.62 17.41
C PHE A 116 17.83 -4.09 17.66
N LYS A 117 19.03 -4.32 18.21
CA LYS A 117 19.54 -5.67 18.53
C LYS A 117 18.55 -6.48 19.35
N SER A 118 17.81 -5.81 20.22
CA SER A 118 16.95 -6.42 21.23
C SER A 118 15.45 -6.35 20.87
N LEU A 119 15.12 -5.91 19.65
CA LEU A 119 13.75 -5.90 19.11
C LEU A 119 13.47 -7.21 18.37
N ASN A 120 12.45 -7.95 18.81
CA ASN A 120 11.99 -9.17 18.15
C ASN A 120 10.47 -9.15 17.95
N ALA A 121 10.01 -9.84 16.91
CA ALA A 121 8.60 -9.96 16.58
C ALA A 121 8.23 -11.43 16.30
N LYS A 122 6.98 -11.83 16.55
CA LYS A 122 6.48 -13.14 16.06
C LYS A 122 6.02 -13.04 14.61
N ASN A 123 5.31 -11.97 14.29
CA ASN A 123 4.78 -11.70 12.95
C ASN A 123 5.17 -10.30 12.49
N VAL A 124 5.46 -10.16 11.20
CA VAL A 124 5.70 -8.87 10.54
C VAL A 124 4.71 -8.74 9.40
N ILE A 125 3.94 -7.66 9.39
CA ILE A 125 2.96 -7.36 8.35
C ILE A 125 3.43 -6.11 7.61
N THR A 126 3.73 -6.26 6.32
CA THR A 126 4.04 -5.15 5.40
C THR A 126 2.91 -4.96 4.40
N ILE A 127 3.06 -3.96 3.54
CA ILE A 127 2.13 -3.64 2.47
C ILE A 127 2.93 -3.35 1.20
N SER A 128 2.40 -3.78 0.06
CA SER A 128 3.02 -3.55 -1.26
C SER A 128 4.41 -4.16 -1.42
N GLN A 129 4.65 -5.30 -0.76
CA GLN A 129 5.94 -5.97 -0.68
C GLN A 129 7.06 -5.02 -0.24
N SER A 130 6.72 -3.95 0.50
CA SER A 130 7.71 -2.95 0.90
C SER A 130 8.72 -3.57 1.85
N LYS A 131 10.01 -3.38 1.50
CA LYS A 131 11.17 -3.82 2.27
C LYS A 131 11.17 -5.30 2.65
N ILE A 132 10.56 -6.21 1.88
CA ILE A 132 10.47 -7.62 2.31
C ILE A 132 11.85 -8.27 2.59
N HIS A 133 12.86 -8.00 1.76
CA HIS A 133 14.23 -8.50 2.00
C HIS A 133 14.82 -7.96 3.30
N PHE A 134 14.69 -6.65 3.52
CA PHE A 134 15.14 -6.01 4.76
C PHE A 134 14.41 -6.59 5.97
N LEU A 135 13.07 -6.66 5.92
CA LEU A 135 12.25 -7.14 7.03
C LEU A 135 12.53 -8.61 7.33
N LYS A 136 12.72 -9.44 6.30
CA LYS A 136 13.10 -10.84 6.47
C LYS A 136 14.48 -10.97 7.12
N ALA A 137 15.46 -10.18 6.70
CA ALA A 137 16.78 -10.16 7.32
C ALA A 137 16.73 -9.61 8.76
N PHE A 138 15.88 -8.61 9.02
CA PHE A 138 15.82 -7.90 10.29
C PHE A 138 15.04 -8.70 11.34
N PHE A 139 14.04 -9.45 10.91
CA PHE A 139 13.20 -10.32 11.72
C PHE A 139 13.25 -11.77 11.21
N PRO A 140 14.42 -12.45 11.26
CA PRO A 140 14.62 -13.73 10.58
C PRO A 140 13.74 -14.87 11.09
N LYS A 141 13.37 -14.82 12.38
CA LYS A 141 12.52 -15.81 13.05
C LYS A 141 11.01 -15.54 12.91
N SER A 142 10.62 -14.39 12.37
CA SER A 142 9.21 -14.00 12.28
C SER A 142 8.56 -14.56 11.02
N LYS A 143 7.25 -14.76 11.06
CA LYS A 143 6.43 -14.93 9.85
C LYS A 143 6.24 -13.57 9.19
N LEU A 144 6.57 -13.47 7.91
CA LEU A 144 6.41 -12.27 7.11
C LEU A 144 5.12 -12.36 6.30
N PHE A 145 4.29 -11.33 6.39
CA PHE A 145 3.03 -11.19 5.69
C PHE A 145 3.03 -9.93 4.84
N ASP A 146 2.54 -10.02 3.61
CA ASP A 146 2.19 -8.87 2.78
C ASP A 146 0.67 -8.71 2.74
N LEU A 147 0.20 -7.52 3.13
CA LEU A 147 -1.21 -7.17 3.08
C LEU A 147 -1.58 -6.70 1.67
N GLN A 148 -2.60 -7.34 1.10
CA GLN A 148 -3.17 -6.92 -0.16
C GLN A 148 -3.78 -5.52 -0.04
N HIS A 149 -3.34 -4.63 -0.93
CA HIS A 149 -3.70 -3.20 -0.93
C HIS A 149 -4.13 -2.71 -2.32
N GLY A 150 -3.85 -3.50 -3.35
CA GLY A 150 -4.08 -3.17 -4.75
C GLY A 150 -4.54 -4.39 -5.54
N ILE A 151 -4.59 -4.22 -6.86
CA ILE A 151 -5.07 -5.25 -7.78
C ILE A 151 -4.01 -6.36 -7.88
N ILE A 152 -4.46 -7.61 -7.80
CA ILE A 152 -3.67 -8.80 -8.12
C ILE A 152 -4.25 -9.41 -9.39
N HIS A 153 -3.40 -9.67 -10.37
CA HIS A 153 -3.76 -10.34 -11.63
C HIS A 153 -2.63 -11.27 -12.08
N SER A 154 -2.96 -12.26 -12.90
CA SER A 154 -2.07 -13.37 -13.28
C SER A 154 -0.79 -12.96 -14.02
N LYS A 155 -0.78 -11.77 -14.63
CA LYS A 155 0.35 -11.23 -15.39
C LYS A 155 1.27 -10.33 -14.55
N ASN A 156 0.98 -10.11 -13.27
CA ASN A 156 1.80 -9.25 -12.43
C ASN A 156 3.08 -9.98 -12.01
N GLN A 157 4.22 -9.56 -12.57
CA GLN A 157 5.54 -10.18 -12.34
C GLN A 157 5.99 -10.14 -10.87
N ASN A 158 5.49 -9.19 -10.08
CA ASN A 158 5.81 -9.11 -8.65
C ASN A 158 5.18 -10.26 -7.86
N TYR A 159 4.12 -10.88 -8.37
CA TYR A 159 3.47 -12.05 -7.75
C TYR A 159 3.75 -13.34 -8.53
N ILE A 160 3.67 -13.31 -9.85
CA ILE A 160 3.81 -14.48 -10.72
C ILE A 160 4.91 -14.24 -11.75
N SER A 161 5.97 -15.03 -11.69
CA SER A 161 7.07 -15.01 -12.66
C SER A 161 7.19 -16.39 -13.30
N ASN A 162 7.11 -16.46 -14.63
CA ASN A 162 7.20 -17.71 -15.39
C ASN A 162 6.21 -18.79 -14.92
N ASN A 163 4.96 -18.39 -14.62
CA ASN A 163 3.89 -19.24 -14.06
C ASN A 163 4.19 -19.86 -12.69
N ASN A 164 5.15 -19.31 -11.94
CA ASN A 164 5.42 -19.67 -10.55
C ASN A 164 5.33 -18.43 -9.66
N ALA A 165 5.18 -18.63 -8.35
CA ALA A 165 5.39 -17.56 -7.38
C ALA A 165 6.74 -16.85 -7.63
N SER A 166 6.76 -15.52 -7.56
CA SER A 166 7.95 -14.73 -7.85
C SER A 166 9.07 -15.05 -6.86
N LYS A 167 10.33 -15.03 -7.32
CA LYS A 167 11.50 -15.31 -6.45
C LYS A 167 11.56 -14.36 -5.26
N ASN A 168 11.19 -13.09 -5.47
CA ASN A 168 11.10 -12.09 -4.42
C ASN A 168 10.21 -12.56 -3.25
N ILE A 169 9.14 -13.30 -3.54
CA ILE A 169 8.21 -13.86 -2.56
C ILE A 169 8.75 -15.15 -1.95
N THR A 170 9.16 -16.11 -2.79
CA THR A 170 9.57 -17.44 -2.32
C THR A 170 10.87 -17.38 -1.51
N ASP A 171 11.84 -16.59 -1.95
CA ASP A 171 13.16 -16.48 -1.30
C ASP A 171 13.05 -15.82 0.09
N ASN A 172 12.02 -14.99 0.30
CA ASN A 172 11.74 -14.35 1.59
C ASN A 172 10.68 -15.08 2.42
N ASN A 173 10.10 -16.18 1.91
CA ASN A 173 9.00 -16.92 2.51
C ASN A 173 7.82 -16.03 2.93
N VAL A 174 7.33 -15.20 2.01
CA VAL A 174 6.24 -14.24 2.26
C VAL A 174 4.88 -14.90 2.22
N ASN A 175 4.09 -14.68 3.27
CA ASN A 175 2.68 -15.06 3.31
C ASN A 175 1.81 -13.89 2.87
N PHE A 176 0.61 -14.14 2.37
CA PHE A 176 -0.30 -13.09 1.90
C PHE A 176 -1.56 -13.01 2.74
N LEU A 177 -1.96 -11.78 3.07
CA LEU A 177 -3.24 -11.48 3.69
C LEU A 177 -4.13 -10.83 2.63
N LEU A 178 -5.10 -11.59 2.11
CA LEU A 178 -5.95 -11.15 0.99
C LEU A 178 -7.33 -10.71 1.47
N PHE A 179 -7.92 -9.74 0.76
CA PHE A 179 -9.26 -9.25 1.07
C PHE A 179 -10.38 -10.20 0.60
N GLY A 180 -10.13 -11.10 -0.33
CA GLY A 180 -11.18 -11.98 -0.84
C GLY A 180 -10.68 -13.20 -1.63
N HIS A 181 -11.53 -14.22 -1.71
CA HIS A 181 -11.21 -15.51 -2.35
C HIS A 181 -10.88 -15.39 -3.84
N LYS A 182 -11.40 -14.39 -4.56
CA LYS A 182 -11.05 -14.19 -5.97
C LYS A 182 -9.57 -13.89 -6.17
N TYR A 183 -8.93 -13.16 -5.26
CA TYR A 183 -7.48 -12.96 -5.33
C TYR A 183 -6.71 -14.25 -5.04
N TYR A 184 -7.18 -15.05 -4.09
CA TYR A 184 -6.62 -16.39 -3.83
C TYR A 184 -6.72 -17.28 -5.06
N ASP A 185 -7.87 -17.32 -5.72
CA ASP A 185 -8.10 -18.09 -6.95
C ASP A 185 -7.13 -17.66 -8.06
N ILE A 186 -6.93 -16.35 -8.25
CA ILE A 186 -5.99 -15.84 -9.25
C ILE A 186 -4.57 -16.32 -8.95
N LEU A 187 -4.08 -16.16 -7.72
CA LEU A 187 -2.73 -16.56 -7.35
C LEU A 187 -2.53 -18.07 -7.44
N SER A 188 -3.42 -18.84 -6.82
CA SER A 188 -3.33 -20.31 -6.75
C SER A 188 -3.47 -21.00 -8.12
N LYS A 189 -4.25 -20.43 -9.06
CA LYS A 189 -4.35 -20.95 -10.43
C LYS A 189 -3.17 -20.54 -11.31
N SER A 190 -2.58 -19.38 -11.05
CA SER A 190 -1.46 -18.86 -11.86
C SER A 190 -0.11 -19.45 -11.45
N ASP A 191 0.01 -20.02 -10.25
CA ASP A 191 1.24 -20.57 -9.70
C ASP A 191 1.30 -22.11 -9.78
N LYS A 192 2.16 -22.60 -10.67
CA LYS A 192 2.40 -24.03 -10.87
C LYS A 192 3.25 -24.65 -9.76
N SER A 193 3.99 -23.86 -8.99
CA SER A 193 4.81 -24.36 -7.87
C SER A 193 3.97 -24.77 -6.66
N GLY A 194 2.76 -24.24 -6.55
CA GLY A 194 1.85 -24.50 -5.44
C GLY A 194 2.09 -23.66 -4.18
N TYR A 195 3.09 -22.76 -4.20
CA TYR A 195 3.45 -21.88 -3.08
C TYR A 195 2.24 -21.13 -2.50
N TYR A 196 1.42 -20.52 -3.36
CA TYR A 196 0.26 -19.75 -2.88
C TYR A 196 -0.86 -20.58 -2.27
N LYS A 197 -0.87 -21.91 -2.44
CA LYS A 197 -1.88 -22.76 -1.78
C LYS A 197 -1.68 -22.85 -0.27
N GLU A 198 -0.42 -22.71 0.18
CA GLU A 198 -0.05 -22.86 1.59
C GLU A 198 0.24 -21.51 2.26
N ASN A 199 0.68 -20.51 1.48
CA ASN A 199 1.16 -19.22 1.99
C ASN A 199 0.15 -18.07 1.84
N VAL A 200 -1.15 -18.36 1.68
CA VAL A 200 -2.18 -17.34 1.52
C VAL A 200 -3.29 -17.51 2.57
N HIS A 201 -3.67 -16.39 3.18
CA HIS A 201 -4.80 -16.30 4.10
C HIS A 201 -5.78 -15.24 3.59
N VAL A 202 -7.02 -15.65 3.34
CA VAL A 202 -8.11 -14.71 3.03
C VAL A 202 -8.67 -14.22 4.35
N ILE A 203 -8.45 -12.93 4.65
CA ILE A 203 -8.83 -12.29 5.91
C ILE A 203 -9.89 -11.20 5.76
N GLY A 204 -10.18 -10.79 4.52
CA GLY A 204 -11.30 -9.91 4.22
C GLY A 204 -12.55 -10.69 3.82
N GLY A 205 -13.69 -10.00 3.91
CA GLY A 205 -14.98 -10.37 3.31
C GLY A 205 -15.32 -11.86 3.28
N THR A 206 -15.81 -12.41 4.38
CA THR A 206 -16.88 -13.41 4.26
C THR A 206 -18.09 -12.66 3.75
N SER A 207 -18.43 -12.85 2.47
CA SER A 207 -19.72 -12.55 1.85
C SER A 207 -20.42 -11.34 2.48
N TYR A 208 -20.08 -10.12 2.08
CA TYR A 208 -21.07 -9.06 2.24
C TYR A 208 -22.33 -9.59 1.57
N ASN A 209 -23.44 -9.67 2.31
CA ASN A 209 -24.75 -9.65 1.70
C ASN A 209 -24.81 -8.31 0.97
N ILE A 210 -24.26 -8.27 -0.24
CA ILE A 210 -24.41 -7.16 -1.16
C ILE A 210 -25.89 -7.22 -1.50
N LYS A 211 -26.71 -6.62 -0.63
CA LYS A 211 -28.01 -6.17 -1.04
C LYS A 211 -27.69 -5.22 -2.18
N THR A 212 -28.01 -5.65 -3.40
CA THR A 212 -28.03 -4.74 -4.52
C THR A 212 -28.98 -3.62 -4.12
N ASN A 213 -28.44 -2.42 -3.87
CA ASN A 213 -29.25 -1.27 -3.47
C ASN A 213 -30.29 -0.93 -4.55
N HIS A 214 -30.07 -1.40 -5.78
CA HIS A 214 -30.98 -1.24 -6.91
C HIS A 214 -31.11 -2.55 -7.68
N SER A 215 -32.34 -2.88 -8.09
CA SER A 215 -32.66 -3.98 -9.01
C SER A 215 -32.57 -3.56 -10.49
N PHE A 216 -32.52 -2.25 -10.75
CA PHE A 216 -32.47 -1.65 -12.08
C PHE A 216 -31.48 -0.49 -12.10
N PHE A 217 -31.06 -0.08 -13.30
CA PHE A 217 -30.22 1.11 -13.48
C PHE A 217 -30.97 2.35 -12.97
N ASN A 218 -30.36 3.06 -12.01
CA ASN A 218 -30.95 4.23 -11.37
C ASN A 218 -30.65 5.55 -12.11
N LYS A 219 -30.12 5.47 -13.34
CA LYS A 219 -29.71 6.61 -14.17
C LYS A 219 -28.51 7.41 -13.63
N GLU A 220 -27.83 6.92 -12.62
CA GLU A 220 -26.65 7.58 -12.06
C GLU A 220 -25.38 6.79 -12.41
N VAL A 221 -24.41 7.48 -13.01
CA VAL A 221 -23.12 6.92 -13.38
C VAL A 221 -22.04 7.60 -12.56
N VAL A 222 -21.28 6.84 -11.77
CA VAL A 222 -20.13 7.40 -11.06
C VAL A 222 -18.86 7.10 -11.85
N VAL A 223 -18.08 8.15 -12.14
CA VAL A 223 -16.81 8.06 -12.85
C VAL A 223 -15.67 8.44 -11.91
N THR A 224 -14.87 7.46 -11.51
CA THR A 224 -13.66 7.69 -10.72
C THR A 224 -12.48 7.95 -11.65
N LEU A 225 -12.06 9.21 -11.77
CA LEU A 225 -10.95 9.62 -12.61
C LEU A 225 -9.64 8.97 -12.13
N GLN A 226 -8.82 8.51 -13.07
CA GLN A 226 -7.47 7.99 -12.82
C GLN A 226 -6.39 9.06 -13.06
N ILE A 227 -6.74 10.35 -12.94
CA ILE A 227 -5.80 11.46 -13.11
C ILE A 227 -4.95 11.60 -11.85
N THR A 228 -3.62 11.46 -11.99
CA THR A 228 -2.67 11.53 -10.88
C THR A 228 -1.32 12.09 -11.34
N ALA A 229 -0.51 12.55 -10.38
CA ALA A 229 0.87 12.99 -10.61
C ALA A 229 1.83 11.88 -11.09
N ASP A 230 1.42 10.60 -11.02
CA ASP A 230 2.22 9.48 -11.54
C ASP A 230 2.17 9.40 -13.07
N HIS A 231 1.16 10.01 -13.69
CA HIS A 231 1.01 10.07 -15.14
C HIS A 231 1.66 11.35 -15.70
N SER A 232 2.15 11.25 -16.92
CA SER A 232 2.53 12.42 -17.73
C SER A 232 1.34 13.34 -17.96
N LYS A 233 1.65 14.59 -18.34
CA LYS A 233 0.63 15.59 -18.67
C LYS A 233 -0.22 15.14 -19.86
N GLU A 234 0.40 14.47 -20.82
CA GLU A 234 -0.19 13.93 -22.04
C GLU A 234 -1.15 12.78 -21.72
N GLU A 235 -0.76 11.84 -20.86
CA GLU A 235 -1.62 10.74 -20.40
C GLU A 235 -2.84 11.27 -19.63
N ASN A 236 -2.63 12.20 -18.70
CA ASN A 236 -3.74 12.80 -17.94
C ASN A 236 -4.71 13.56 -18.85
N LYS A 237 -4.20 14.26 -19.89
CA LYS A 237 -5.03 14.92 -20.91
C LYS A 237 -5.78 13.89 -21.75
N LEU A 238 -5.15 12.80 -22.14
CA LEU A 238 -5.77 11.75 -22.94
C LEU A 238 -6.97 11.14 -22.20
N ILE A 239 -6.79 10.76 -20.93
CA ILE A 239 -7.88 10.24 -20.07
C ILE A 239 -9.08 11.22 -20.06
N LEU A 240 -8.79 12.51 -19.89
CA LEU A 240 -9.82 13.54 -19.83
C LEU A 240 -10.50 13.77 -21.20
N THR A 241 -9.75 13.70 -22.29
CA THR A 241 -10.28 13.86 -23.65
C THR A 241 -11.16 12.68 -24.04
N GLU A 242 -10.73 11.44 -23.78
CA GLU A 242 -11.54 10.26 -24.06
C GLU A 242 -12.89 10.28 -23.31
N LEU A 243 -12.88 10.66 -22.03
CA LEU A 243 -14.12 10.81 -21.27
C LEU A 243 -15.02 11.93 -21.82
N TYR A 244 -14.42 13.07 -22.17
CA TYR A 244 -15.16 14.19 -22.77
C TYR A 244 -15.81 13.77 -24.09
N ASP A 245 -15.07 13.09 -24.97
CA ASP A 245 -15.57 12.67 -26.27
C ASP A 245 -16.72 11.67 -26.13
N ILE A 246 -16.64 10.73 -25.18
CA ILE A 246 -17.75 9.81 -24.88
C ILE A 246 -19.00 10.57 -24.43
N ILE A 247 -18.86 11.55 -23.53
CA ILE A 247 -19.98 12.34 -23.02
C ILE A 247 -20.58 13.21 -24.12
N ASN A 248 -19.73 13.95 -24.84
CA ASN A 248 -20.13 14.87 -25.89
C ASN A 248 -20.83 14.15 -27.05
N ASN A 249 -20.27 13.04 -27.53
CA ASN A 249 -20.82 12.32 -28.69
C ASN A 249 -22.15 11.61 -28.38
N ASN A 250 -22.50 11.47 -27.10
CA ASN A 250 -23.74 10.80 -26.66
C ASN A 250 -24.62 11.74 -25.82
N GLN A 251 -24.38 13.04 -25.84
CA GLN A 251 -25.05 14.02 -24.99
C GLN A 251 -26.58 13.96 -25.14
N GLU A 252 -27.09 13.95 -26.37
CA GLU A 252 -28.53 13.90 -26.63
C GLU A 252 -29.19 12.67 -26.00
N PHE A 253 -28.49 11.52 -26.05
CA PHE A 253 -28.95 10.29 -25.42
C PHE A 253 -29.00 10.43 -23.90
N PHE A 254 -27.94 10.94 -23.27
CA PHE A 254 -27.90 11.09 -21.82
C PHE A 254 -28.96 12.06 -21.30
N VAL A 255 -29.14 13.19 -21.98
CA VAL A 255 -30.19 14.17 -21.64
C VAL A 255 -31.58 13.56 -21.82
N LYS A 256 -31.86 12.92 -22.95
CA LYS A 256 -33.17 12.30 -23.22
C LYS A 256 -33.56 11.22 -22.19
N HIS A 257 -32.57 10.54 -21.61
CA HIS A 257 -32.79 9.45 -20.67
C HIS A 257 -32.58 9.84 -19.19
N ASP A 258 -32.36 11.12 -18.89
CA ASP A 258 -32.05 11.67 -17.57
C ASP A 258 -30.85 10.98 -16.88
N ILE A 259 -29.79 10.69 -17.66
CA ILE A 259 -28.60 10.02 -17.13
C ILE A 259 -27.62 11.06 -16.59
N ASN A 260 -27.32 10.96 -15.30
CA ASN A 260 -26.43 11.86 -14.59
C ASN A 260 -25.05 11.21 -14.39
N PHE A 261 -23.99 11.98 -14.60
CA PHE A 261 -22.62 11.57 -14.32
C PHE A 261 -22.09 12.28 -13.07
N TYR A 262 -21.57 11.51 -12.13
CA TYR A 262 -20.89 12.01 -10.95
C TYR A 262 -19.40 11.72 -11.06
N ILE A 263 -18.62 12.76 -11.33
CA ILE A 263 -17.19 12.70 -11.49
C ILE A 263 -16.54 12.78 -10.11
N LYS A 264 -15.57 11.88 -9.87
CA LYS A 264 -14.80 11.84 -8.64
C LYS A 264 -13.31 11.85 -8.94
N HIS A 265 -12.57 12.73 -8.29
CA HIS A 265 -11.11 12.77 -8.41
C HIS A 265 -10.45 11.53 -7.79
N HIS A 266 -9.30 11.14 -8.33
CA HIS A 266 -8.43 10.17 -7.69
C HIS A 266 -7.99 10.72 -6.31
N PRO A 267 -7.87 9.90 -5.24
CA PRO A 267 -7.34 10.34 -3.94
C PRO A 267 -5.93 10.96 -3.94
N ARG A 268 -5.23 10.90 -5.08
CA ARG A 268 -3.88 11.44 -5.30
C ARG A 268 -3.86 12.56 -6.35
N TYR A 269 -5.03 13.01 -6.80
CA TYR A 269 -5.15 14.15 -7.69
C TYR A 269 -4.56 15.38 -6.99
N ASN A 270 -3.68 16.08 -7.68
CA ASN A 270 -2.98 17.26 -7.22
C ASN A 270 -3.01 18.34 -8.32
N HIS A 271 -4.21 18.59 -8.86
CA HIS A 271 -4.47 19.62 -9.86
C HIS A 271 -3.72 19.45 -11.19
N GLU A 272 -3.48 18.20 -11.62
CA GLU A 272 -2.69 17.91 -12.82
C GLU A 272 -3.35 18.43 -14.11
N VAL A 273 -4.69 18.36 -14.19
CA VAL A 273 -5.50 18.84 -15.33
C VAL A 273 -6.85 19.36 -14.82
N SER A 274 -7.34 20.45 -15.42
CA SER A 274 -8.68 20.99 -15.14
C SER A 274 -9.77 20.14 -15.77
N ILE A 275 -10.80 19.80 -15.00
CA ILE A 275 -11.98 19.05 -15.46
C ILE A 275 -13.14 19.95 -15.87
N GLN A 276 -12.96 21.28 -15.94
CA GLN A 276 -14.04 22.24 -16.16
C GLN A 276 -14.89 21.92 -17.38
N LYS A 277 -14.27 21.52 -18.50
CA LYS A 277 -14.98 21.13 -19.73
C LYS A 277 -15.98 19.99 -19.56
N LEU A 278 -15.81 19.14 -18.55
CA LEU A 278 -16.79 18.10 -18.21
C LEU A 278 -17.95 18.68 -17.39
N LEU A 279 -17.66 19.65 -16.52
CA LEU A 279 -18.64 20.28 -15.64
C LEU A 279 -19.51 21.31 -16.39
N ASP A 280 -19.14 21.66 -17.62
CA ASP A 280 -19.93 22.52 -18.50
C ASP A 280 -21.18 21.80 -19.06
N PHE A 281 -21.29 20.47 -18.90
CA PHE A 281 -22.51 19.72 -19.20
C PHE A 281 -23.47 19.71 -17.99
N ASP A 282 -24.72 20.12 -18.19
CA ASP A 282 -25.73 20.26 -17.11
C ASP A 282 -26.07 18.97 -16.35
N PHE A 283 -25.71 17.80 -16.91
CA PHE A 283 -25.95 16.47 -16.33
C PHE A 283 -24.67 15.83 -15.77
N VAL A 284 -23.60 16.61 -15.60
CA VAL A 284 -22.31 16.16 -15.05
C VAL A 284 -21.97 16.95 -13.78
N PHE A 285 -21.72 16.24 -12.68
CA PHE A 285 -21.53 16.81 -11.36
C PHE A 285 -20.22 16.33 -10.72
N LEU A 286 -19.58 17.19 -9.93
CA LEU A 286 -18.44 16.78 -9.08
C LEU A 286 -18.96 16.19 -7.77
N THR A 287 -18.37 15.08 -7.31
CA THR A 287 -18.72 14.45 -6.03
C THR A 287 -17.51 13.99 -5.23
N ASP A 288 -17.59 14.19 -3.92
CA ASP A 288 -16.65 13.59 -2.95
C ASP A 288 -17.19 12.28 -2.35
N LYS A 289 -18.47 11.97 -2.58
CA LYS A 289 -19.13 10.81 -1.96
C LYS A 289 -18.39 9.52 -2.28
N SER A 290 -18.12 8.71 -1.26
CA SER A 290 -17.72 7.32 -1.43
C SER A 290 -18.93 6.50 -1.87
N ILE A 291 -18.78 5.71 -2.92
CA ILE A 291 -19.76 4.69 -3.27
C ILE A 291 -19.59 3.57 -2.25
N THR A 292 -20.47 3.51 -1.26
CA THR A 292 -20.60 2.39 -0.32
C THR A 292 -22.05 2.00 -0.25
#